data_AF-A0A1Y6AHW4-F1
#
_entry.id   AF-A0A1Y6AHW4-F1
#
_cell.length_a   1.000
_cell.length_b   1.000
_cell.length_c   1.000
_cell.angle_alpha   90.00
_cell.angle_beta   90.00
_cell.angle_gamma   90.00
#
_symmetry.space_group_name_H-M   'P 1'
#
loop_
_entity.id
_entity.type
_entity.pdbx_description
1 polymer ?
#
loop_
_entity_poly.entity_id
_entity_poly.type
_entity_poly.pdbx_seq_one_letter_code
_entity_poly.pdbx_strand_id
1 'polypeptide(L)'
;MQKRIVHIEGLVVFLATIYVYSIYEFSWIIFWVFLLAPDLSMLAYGINNHVGAKIYNIFHTYNISIVIAIIGVYFKIDTVIMIGLIWTAHIGMDRMCGYGLKYETDFKDTHIQRL
;
A
#
# COMPACT_ATOMS: atom_id res chain seq x y z
N MET A 1 -15.50 0.98 16.90
CA MET A 1 -15.64 2.29 16.22
C MET A 1 -14.38 2.61 15.42
N GLN A 2 -13.22 2.47 16.07
CA GLN A 2 -11.85 2.58 15.57
C GLN A 2 -11.62 1.85 14.23
N LYS A 3 -11.99 0.56 14.15
CA LYS A 3 -11.86 -0.22 12.89
C LYS A 3 -12.58 0.41 11.70
N ARG A 4 -13.79 0.96 11.90
CA ARG A 4 -14.53 1.66 10.82
C ARG A 4 -13.83 2.94 10.38
N ILE A 5 -13.23 3.68 11.32
CA ILE A 5 -12.45 4.88 11.01
C ILE A 5 -11.28 4.50 10.11
N VAL A 6 -10.49 3.48 10.47
CA VAL A 6 -9.35 3.03 9.66
C VAL A 6 -9.77 2.56 8.27
N HIS A 7 -10.91 1.86 8.14
CA HIS A 7 -11.41 1.46 6.82
C HIS A 7 -11.80 2.68 5.96
N ILE A 8 -12.40 3.71 6.56
CA ILE A 8 -12.75 4.95 5.86
C ILE A 8 -11.50 5.74 5.49
N GLU A 9 -10.50 5.84 6.39
CA GLU A 9 -9.20 6.44 6.10
C GLU A 9 -8.53 5.75 4.90
N GLY A 10 -8.53 4.42 4.88
CA GLY A 10 -8.05 3.62 3.76
C GLY A 10 -8.76 3.94 2.44
N LEU A 11 -10.10 3.99 2.47
CA LEU A 11 -10.91 4.37 1.31
C LEU A 11 -10.57 5.77 0.81
N VAL A 12 -10.45 6.74 1.72
CA VAL A 12 -10.11 8.12 1.37
C VAL A 12 -8.73 8.20 0.73
N VAL A 13 -7.72 7.51 1.28
CA VAL A 13 -6.38 7.44 0.69
C VAL A 13 -6.42 6.80 -0.70
N PHE A 14 -7.15 5.69 -0.85
CA PHE A 14 -7.30 5.01 -2.14
C PHE A 14 -7.91 5.93 -3.21
N LEU A 15 -9.04 6.57 -2.90
CA LEU A 15 -9.74 7.47 -3.82
C LEU A 15 -8.93 8.74 -4.12
N ALA A 16 -8.29 9.34 -3.11
CA ALA A 16 -7.45 10.51 -3.30
C ALA A 16 -6.27 10.18 -4.23
N THR A 17 -5.67 9.00 -4.07
CA THR A 17 -4.55 8.57 -4.89
C THR A 17 -4.98 8.28 -6.33
N ILE A 18 -6.15 7.65 -6.55
CA ILE A 18 -6.76 7.48 -7.88
C ILE A 18 -7.00 8.83 -8.54
N TYR A 19 -7.55 9.80 -7.80
CA TYR A 19 -7.80 11.14 -8.31
C TYR A 19 -6.51 11.83 -8.74
N VAL A 20 -5.47 11.81 -7.90
CA VAL A 20 -4.15 12.37 -8.26
C VAL A 20 -3.55 11.64 -9.46
N TYR A 21 -3.61 10.31 -9.50
CA TYR A 21 -3.13 9.51 -10.63
C TYR A 21 -3.82 9.92 -11.95
N SER A 22 -5.12 10.23 -11.90
CA SER A 22 -5.88 10.68 -13.07
C SER A 22 -5.47 12.07 -13.56
N ILE A 23 -5.08 12.99 -12.65
CA ILE A 23 -4.59 14.33 -13.01
C ILE A 23 -3.29 14.25 -13.81
N TYR A 24 -2.43 13.27 -13.52
CA TYR A 24 -1.19 13.04 -14.26
C TYR A 24 -1.39 12.32 -15.60
N GLU A 25 -2.63 11.94 -15.94
CA GLU A 25 -2.97 11.23 -17.18
C GLU A 25 -2.16 9.93 -17.41
N PHE A 26 -1.74 9.28 -16.32
CA PHE A 26 -0.99 8.03 -16.37
C PHE A 26 -1.84 6.85 -16.86
N SER A 27 -1.18 5.79 -17.36
CA SER A 27 -1.87 4.64 -17.94
C SER A 27 -2.62 3.80 -16.92
N TRP A 28 -3.95 3.76 -17.05
CA TRP A 28 -4.82 2.89 -16.23
C TRP A 28 -4.48 1.40 -16.33
N ILE A 29 -3.95 0.95 -17.47
CA ILE A 29 -3.51 -0.46 -17.61
C ILE A 29 -2.34 -0.73 -16.65
N ILE A 30 -1.36 0.18 -16.59
CA ILE A 30 -0.24 0.05 -15.65
C ILE A 30 -0.75 0.10 -14.21
N PHE A 31 -1.66 1.02 -13.91
CA PHE A 31 -2.28 1.10 -12.59
C PHE A 31 -2.86 -0.24 -12.14
N TRP A 32 -3.75 -0.84 -12.93
CA TRP A 32 -4.44 -2.08 -12.53
C TRP A 32 -3.51 -3.30 -12.51
N VAL A 33 -2.55 -3.39 -13.43
CA VAL A 33 -1.58 -4.50 -13.44
C VAL A 33 -0.68 -4.45 -12.20
N PHE A 34 -0.19 -3.27 -11.82
CA PHE A 34 0.75 -3.12 -10.72
C PHE A 34 0.10 -2.79 -9.38
N LEU A 35 -1.22 -2.61 -9.32
CA LEU A 35 -1.93 -2.36 -8.06
C LEU A 35 -1.60 -3.44 -7.02
N LEU A 36 -1.61 -4.72 -7.43
CA LEU A 36 -1.32 -5.85 -6.55
C LEU A 36 0.18 -6.21 -6.48
N ALA A 37 1.07 -5.42 -7.08
CA ALA A 37 2.50 -5.72 -7.05
C ALA A 37 3.10 -5.77 -5.63
N PRO A 38 2.71 -4.90 -4.67
CA PRO A 38 3.24 -4.97 -3.31
C PRO A 38 2.90 -6.28 -2.60
N ASP A 39 1.82 -6.98 -2.99
CA ASP A 39 1.42 -8.26 -2.41
C ASP A 39 2.40 -9.39 -2.70
N LEU A 40 3.26 -9.28 -3.72
CA LEU A 40 4.33 -10.26 -3.95
C LEU A 40 5.26 -10.39 -2.73
N SER A 41 5.33 -9.37 -1.87
CA SER A 41 6.03 -9.43 -0.58
C SER A 41 5.53 -10.55 0.34
N MET A 42 4.28 -11.03 0.19
CA MET A 42 3.74 -12.14 0.98
C MET A 42 4.45 -13.47 0.72
N LEU A 43 5.12 -13.63 -0.43
CA LEU A 43 5.90 -14.84 -0.73
C LEU A 43 7.01 -15.08 0.29
N ALA A 44 7.48 -14.04 0.98
CA ALA A 44 8.46 -14.14 2.06
C ALA A 44 7.98 -14.98 3.25
N TYR A 45 6.67 -15.16 3.44
CA TYR A 45 6.11 -16.09 4.45
C TYR A 45 6.46 -17.55 4.17
N GLY A 46 6.89 -17.90 2.95
CA GLY A 46 7.43 -19.22 2.64
C GLY A 46 8.75 -19.55 3.38
N ILE A 47 9.45 -18.55 3.91
CA ILE A 47 10.65 -18.74 4.73
C ILE A 47 10.25 -19.00 6.19
N ASN A 48 9.54 -18.05 6.81
CA ASN A 48 8.87 -18.16 8.12
C ASN A 48 8.03 -16.90 8.40
N ASN A 49 7.22 -16.92 9.46
CA ASN A 49 6.35 -15.81 9.84
C ASN A 49 7.11 -14.51 10.18
N HIS A 50 8.28 -14.60 10.80
CA HIS A 50 9.06 -13.43 11.20
C HIS A 50 9.63 -12.69 9.98
N VAL A 51 10.25 -13.41 9.03
CA VAL A 51 10.76 -12.83 7.77
C VAL A 51 9.60 -12.33 6.91
N GLY A 52 8.53 -13.13 6.81
CA GLY A 52 7.31 -12.76 6.08
C GLY A 52 6.70 -11.46 6.57
N ALA A 53 6.49 -11.32 7.89
CA ALA A 53 5.90 -10.12 8.49
C ALA A 53 6.76 -8.88 8.25
N LYS A 54 8.09 -8.99 8.40
CA LYS A 54 9.01 -7.86 8.17
C LYS A 54 8.97 -7.39 6.72
N ILE A 55 9.12 -8.31 5.77
CA ILE A 55 9.11 -7.98 4.34
C ILE A 55 7.74 -7.43 3.93
N TYR A 56 6.65 -8.08 4.33
CA TYR A 56 5.29 -7.58 4.07
C TYR A 56 5.10 -6.16 4.60
N ASN A 57 5.50 -5.88 5.85
CA ASN A 57 5.32 -4.56 6.46
C ASN A 57 6.14 -3.46 5.78
N ILE A 58 7.33 -3.78 5.27
CA ILE A 58 8.12 -2.86 4.43
C ILE A 58 7.33 -2.47 3.17
N PHE A 59 6.63 -3.44 2.56
CA PHE A 59 5.80 -3.18 1.39
C PHE A 59 4.41 -2.59 1.71
N HIS A 60 3.97 -2.60 2.95
CA HIS A 60 2.61 -2.16 3.34
C HIS A 60 2.61 -0.97 4.33
N THR A 61 3.74 -0.28 4.45
CA THR A 61 3.86 1.01 5.14
C THR A 61 3.79 2.17 4.16
N TYR A 62 3.00 3.20 4.50
CA TYR A 62 2.91 4.42 3.70
C TYR A 62 4.22 5.20 3.64
N ASN A 63 5.11 5.01 4.62
CA ASN A 63 6.37 5.78 4.69
C ASN A 63 7.17 5.65 3.40
N ILE A 64 7.32 4.43 2.87
CA ILE A 64 8.13 4.19 1.67
C ILE A 64 7.39 4.68 0.42
N SER A 65 6.11 4.34 0.27
CA SER A 65 5.34 4.71 -0.93
C SER A 65 5.21 6.23 -1.08
N ILE A 66 4.97 6.95 0.02
CA ILE A 66 4.86 8.42 0.03
C ILE A 66 6.23 9.06 -0.21
N VAL A 67 7.31 8.57 0.41
CA VAL A 67 8.67 9.10 0.14
C VAL A 67 9.04 8.94 -1.33
N ILE A 68 8.73 7.79 -1.94
CA ILE A 68 8.93 7.57 -3.38
C ILE A 68 8.12 8.59 -4.20
N ALA A 69 6.84 8.78 -3.89
CA ALA A 69 6.01 9.77 -4.59
C ALA A 69 6.59 11.19 -4.46
N ILE A 70 7.01 11.61 -3.27
CA ILE A 70 7.61 12.93 -3.02
C ILE A 70 8.92 13.10 -3.80
N ILE A 71 9.79 12.08 -3.81
CA ILE A 71 11.03 12.10 -4.62
C ILE A 71 10.69 12.28 -6.10
N GLY A 72 9.71 11.53 -6.61
CA GLY A 72 9.24 11.66 -7.99
C GLY A 72 8.76 13.07 -8.31
N VAL A 73 7.97 13.68 -7.42
CA VAL A 73 7.49 15.06 -7.59
C VAL A 73 8.64 16.06 -7.56
N TYR A 74 9.55 15.95 -6.59
CA TYR A 74 10.67 16.87 -6.40
C TYR A 74 11.61 16.88 -7.61
N PHE A 75 11.95 15.69 -8.13
CA PHE A 75 12.81 15.56 -9.31
C PHE A 75 12.06 15.57 -10.64
N LYS A 76 10.73 15.68 -10.63
CA LYS A 76 9.85 15.67 -11.82
C LYS A 76 10.04 14.40 -12.67
N ILE A 77 10.06 13.23 -12.02
CA ILE A 77 10.21 11.94 -12.68
C ILE A 77 8.87 11.20 -12.66
N ASP A 78 8.14 11.27 -13.77
CA ASP A 78 6.78 10.72 -13.90
C ASP A 78 6.69 9.24 -13.52
N THR A 79 7.63 8.41 -13.95
CA THR A 79 7.65 6.99 -13.59
C THR A 79 7.73 6.77 -12.08
N VAL A 80 8.50 7.59 -11.36
CA VAL A 80 8.67 7.48 -9.90
C VAL A 80 7.41 7.95 -9.18
N ILE A 81 6.78 9.03 -9.66
CA ILE A 81 5.46 9.48 -9.17
C ILE A 81 4.43 8.35 -9.37
N MET A 82 4.36 7.79 -10.57
CA MET A 82 3.45 6.71 -10.93
C MET A 82 3.61 5.49 -10.00
N ILE A 83 4.85 5.05 -9.73
CA ILE A 83 5.13 3.95 -8.79
C ILE A 83 4.65 4.30 -7.38
N GLY A 84 5.00 5.49 -6.87
CA GLY A 84 4.62 5.93 -5.52
C GLY A 84 3.10 6.02 -5.34
N LEU A 85 2.38 6.50 -6.36
CA LEU A 85 0.92 6.56 -6.36
C LEU A 85 0.28 5.18 -6.41
N ILE A 86 0.66 4.29 -7.34
CA ILE A 86 0.10 2.92 -7.41
C ILE A 86 0.30 2.19 -6.09
N TRP A 87 1.50 2.29 -5.52
CA TRP A 87 1.83 1.65 -4.25
C TRP A 87 1.01 2.23 -3.09
N THR A 88 0.87 3.56 -3.01
CA THR A 88 0.04 4.20 -1.98
C THR A 88 -1.44 3.81 -2.12
N ALA A 89 -1.94 3.69 -3.35
CA ALA A 89 -3.29 3.23 -3.64
C ALA A 89 -3.52 1.79 -3.14
N HIS A 90 -2.59 0.88 -3.41
CA HIS A 90 -2.64 -0.50 -2.89
C HIS A 90 -2.81 -0.54 -1.37
N ILE A 91 -1.95 0.20 -0.65
CA ILE A 91 -2.01 0.23 0.82
C ILE A 91 -3.37 0.80 1.28
N GLY A 92 -3.89 1.86 0.66
CA GLY A 92 -5.22 2.40 0.93
C GLY A 92 -6.35 1.38 0.75
N MET A 93 -6.32 0.65 -0.37
CA MET A 93 -7.27 -0.43 -0.66
C MET A 93 -7.20 -1.54 0.39
N ASP A 94 -6.00 -1.94 0.81
CA ASP A 94 -5.80 -2.92 1.87
C ASP A 94 -6.44 -2.47 3.19
N ARG A 95 -6.21 -1.22 3.61
CA ARG A 95 -6.81 -0.66 4.84
C ARG A 95 -8.33 -0.62 4.78
N MET A 96 -8.87 -0.24 3.63
CA MET A 96 -10.31 -0.26 3.38
C MET A 96 -10.90 -1.68 3.52
N CYS A 97 -10.19 -2.68 3.00
CA CYS A 97 -10.58 -4.10 3.07
C CYS A 97 -10.29 -4.75 4.44
N GLY A 98 -9.61 -4.05 5.35
CA GLY A 98 -9.28 -4.53 6.70
C GLY A 98 -7.97 -5.32 6.80
N TYR A 99 -7.12 -5.27 5.77
CA TYR A 99 -5.74 -5.75 5.82
C TYR A 99 -4.85 -4.70 6.47
N GLY A 100 -3.84 -5.15 7.22
CA GLY A 100 -2.92 -4.24 7.89
C GLY A 100 -1.53 -4.81 8.14
N LEU A 101 -0.71 -4.02 8.83
CA LEU A 101 0.65 -4.40 9.22
C LEU A 101 0.60 -5.60 10.16
N LYS A 102 1.40 -6.59 9.82
CA LYS A 102 1.47 -7.94 10.37
C LYS A 102 2.30 -7.98 11.64
N TYR A 103 1.83 -8.73 12.62
CA TYR A 103 2.67 -9.20 13.71
C TYR A 103 3.44 -10.46 13.27
N GLU A 104 4.55 -10.75 13.94
CA GLU A 104 5.41 -11.91 13.63
C GLU A 104 4.82 -13.26 14.06
N THR A 105 3.64 -13.24 14.70
CA THR A 105 2.90 -14.38 15.23
C THR A 105 2.20 -15.20 14.13
N ASP A 106 1.38 -14.56 13.30
CA ASP A 106 0.59 -15.21 12.25
C ASP A 106 0.28 -14.24 11.09
N PHE A 107 0.09 -14.77 9.88
CA PHE A 107 -0.24 -13.97 8.70
C PHE A 107 -1.54 -13.17 8.84
N LYS A 108 -2.54 -13.68 9.55
CA LYS A 108 -3.83 -12.98 9.74
C LYS A 108 -3.80 -12.03 10.94
N ASP A 109 -2.77 -12.10 11.76
CA ASP A 109 -2.62 -11.28 12.94
C ASP A 109 -2.03 -9.92 12.57
N THR A 110 -2.88 -8.91 12.51
CA THR A 110 -2.49 -7.54 12.14
C THR A 110 -3.05 -6.55 13.15
N HIS A 111 -2.49 -5.35 13.22
CA HIS A 111 -2.99 -4.33 14.14
C HIS A 111 -4.47 -3.99 13.92
N ILE A 112 -5.00 -4.07 12.70
CA ILE A 112 -6.43 -3.80 12.44
C ILE A 112 -7.33 -4.87 13.06
N GLN A 113 -6.89 -6.13 13.08
CA GLN A 113 -7.61 -7.23 13.71
C GLN A 113 -7.63 -7.11 15.24
N ARG A 114 -6.72 -6.32 15.81
CA ARG A 114 -6.62 -6.05 17.25
C ARG A 114 -7.26 -4.71 17.68
N LEU A 115 -7.95 -4.00 16.77
CA LEU A 115 -8.74 -2.79 17.05
C LEU A 115 -10.21 -3.10 17.35
#